data_AF-A0A2V8AF40-F1
#
_entry.id   AF-A0A2V8AF40-F1
#
_cell.length_a   1.000
_cell.length_b   1.000
_cell.length_c   1.000
_cell.angle_alpha   90.00
_cell.angle_beta   90.00
_cell.angle_gamma   90.00
#
_symmetry.space_group_name_H-M   'P 1'
#
loop_
_entity.id
_entity.type
_entity.pdbx_description
1 polymer ?
#
loop_
_entity_poly.entity_id
_entity_poly.type
_entity_poly.pdbx_seq_one_letter_code
_entity_poly.pdbx_strand_id
1 'polypeptide(L)'
;MAYYLTEKGYDVTILEKNSKVGGLARTCFYGGHPYEFGPHIWFWPGGKEAPINDTIVRLTNDDLYYIERRLFTYVEPDNRKYRYPVHYRDVALMPEREQIERELRENRDQQLKL
;
A
#
# COMPACT_ATOMS: atom_id res chain seq x y z
N MET A 1 13.03 4.63 -14.18
CA MET A 1 13.45 5.36 -15.40
C MET A 1 14.95 5.24 -15.65
N ALA A 2 15.81 5.76 -14.75
CA ALA A 2 17.28 5.67 -14.90
C ALA A 2 17.76 4.24 -15.23
N TYR A 3 17.28 3.25 -14.46
CA TYR A 3 17.54 1.83 -14.70
C TYR A 3 17.39 1.40 -16.18
N TYR A 4 16.22 1.64 -16.78
CA TYR A 4 15.94 1.26 -18.17
C TYR A 4 16.68 2.11 -19.21
N LEU A 5 17.04 3.35 -18.89
CA LEU A 5 17.87 4.18 -19.77
C LEU A 5 19.30 3.66 -19.81
N THR A 6 19.86 3.27 -18.68
CA THR A 6 21.18 2.65 -18.62
C THR A 6 21.21 1.31 -19.37
N GLU A 7 20.18 0.47 -19.25
CA GLU A 7 20.08 -0.78 -20.05
C GLU A 7 20.04 -0.53 -21.57
N LYS A 8 19.59 0.65 -22.00
CA LYS A 8 19.58 1.06 -23.42
C LYS A 8 20.88 1.75 -23.86
N GLY A 9 21.89 1.82 -23.00
CA GLY A 9 23.19 2.41 -23.32
C GLY A 9 23.26 3.93 -23.26
N TYR A 10 22.27 4.59 -22.65
CA TYR A 10 22.35 6.03 -22.39
C TYR A 10 23.28 6.32 -21.21
N ASP A 11 24.05 7.41 -21.30
CA ASP A 11 24.75 7.99 -20.17
C ASP A 11 23.75 8.72 -19.25
N VAL A 12 23.69 8.34 -17.97
CA VAL A 12 22.65 8.78 -17.03
C VAL A 12 23.31 9.35 -15.78
N THR A 13 23.06 10.63 -15.52
CA THR A 13 23.40 11.29 -14.25
C THR A 13 22.16 11.36 -13.35
N ILE A 14 22.27 10.91 -12.10
CA ILE A 14 21.22 11.03 -11.07
C ILE A 14 21.65 12.11 -10.08
N LEU A 15 20.77 13.10 -9.85
CA LEU A 15 20.96 14.13 -8.83
C LEU A 15 20.01 13.87 -7.66
N GLU A 16 20.56 13.61 -6.47
CA GLU A 16 19.82 13.41 -5.23
C GLU A 16 20.35 14.40 -4.19
N LYS A 17 19.43 15.10 -3.49
CA LYS A 17 19.78 16.07 -2.46
C LYS A 17 20.20 15.39 -1.16
N ASN A 18 19.62 14.24 -0.86
CA ASN A 18 19.91 13.47 0.33
C ASN A 18 21.25 12.71 0.22
N SER A 19 21.78 12.28 1.36
CA SER A 19 22.97 11.43 1.41
C SER A 19 22.75 10.00 0.89
N LYS A 20 21.50 9.60 0.66
CA LYS A 20 21.10 8.29 0.15
C LYS A 20 19.93 8.41 -0.83
N VAL A 21 19.97 7.62 -1.89
CA VAL A 21 18.89 7.45 -2.87
C VAL A 21 17.70 6.67 -2.27
N GLY A 22 16.60 6.57 -3.02
CA GLY A 22 15.42 5.76 -2.69
C GLY A 22 14.18 6.57 -2.30
N GLY A 23 14.31 7.90 -2.11
CA GLY A 23 13.19 8.77 -1.76
C GLY A 23 12.47 8.32 -0.48
N LEU A 24 11.14 8.31 -0.49
CA LEU A 24 10.31 7.87 0.65
C LEU A 24 10.36 6.35 0.89
N ALA A 25 10.65 5.57 -0.15
CA ALA A 25 10.75 4.10 -0.10
C ALA A 25 12.17 3.63 0.26
N ARG A 26 13.06 4.51 0.75
CA ARG A 26 14.37 4.09 1.22
C ARG A 26 14.25 3.37 2.57
N THR A 27 14.91 2.23 2.68
CA THR A 27 15.05 1.53 3.96
C THR A 27 16.13 2.20 4.81
N CYS A 28 15.76 2.59 6.02
CA CYS A 28 16.63 3.01 7.11
C CYS A 28 16.75 1.90 8.15
N PHE A 29 17.76 1.96 9.00
CA PHE A 29 17.99 0.96 10.05
C PHE A 29 18.15 1.64 11.41
N TYR A 30 17.45 1.12 12.41
CA TYR A 30 17.57 1.56 13.80
C TYR A 30 17.68 0.32 14.70
N GLY A 31 18.77 0.19 15.45
CA GLY A 31 19.03 -0.98 16.30
C GLY A 31 19.08 -2.32 15.53
N GLY A 32 19.45 -2.28 14.24
CA GLY A 32 19.43 -3.46 13.35
C GLY A 32 18.08 -3.76 12.70
N HIS A 33 17.01 -3.02 13.04
CA HIS A 33 15.68 -3.21 12.46
C HIS A 33 15.44 -2.25 11.28
N PRO A 34 14.94 -2.76 10.14
CA PRO A 34 14.60 -1.92 9.00
C PRO A 34 13.32 -1.11 9.27
N TYR A 35 13.30 0.15 8.82
CA TYR A 35 12.11 1.00 8.81
C TYR A 35 12.17 1.97 7.63
N GLU A 36 11.03 2.52 7.25
CA GLU A 36 10.90 3.51 6.18
C GLU A 36 10.17 4.77 6.67
N PHE A 37 10.07 5.80 5.84
CA PHE A 37 9.31 7.03 6.13
C PHE A 37 7.81 6.82 5.87
N GLY A 38 7.21 5.93 6.66
CA GLY A 38 5.86 5.39 6.45
C GLY A 38 5.88 4.04 5.71
N PRO A 39 4.89 3.16 5.93
CA PRO A 39 4.89 1.83 5.34
C PRO A 39 4.59 1.87 3.83
N HIS A 40 5.56 1.50 2.98
CA HIS A 40 5.34 1.29 1.54
C HIS A 40 5.19 -0.20 1.24
N ILE A 41 3.96 -0.69 1.32
CA ILE A 41 3.67 -2.09 1.00
C ILE A 41 3.55 -2.23 -0.52
N TRP A 42 4.48 -2.95 -1.13
CA TRP A 42 4.36 -3.36 -2.53
C TRP A 42 3.17 -4.31 -2.71
N PHE A 43 2.25 -3.96 -3.59
CA PHE A 43 1.11 -4.81 -3.96
C PHE A 43 0.92 -4.76 -5.47
N TRP A 44 0.85 -5.93 -6.09
CA TRP A 44 0.58 -6.09 -7.51
C TRP A 44 -0.45 -7.21 -7.71
N PRO A 45 -1.52 -7.01 -8.50
CA PRO A 45 -2.57 -8.01 -8.69
C PRO A 45 -2.17 -9.16 -9.63
N GLY A 46 -1.14 -8.98 -10.46
CA GLY A 46 -0.60 -10.02 -11.31
C GLY A 46 0.38 -10.95 -10.58
N GLY A 47 0.67 -12.12 -11.18
CA GLY A 47 1.69 -13.05 -10.69
C GLY A 47 3.12 -12.46 -10.71
N LYS A 48 4.11 -13.26 -10.28
CA LYS A 48 5.54 -12.86 -10.31
C LYS A 48 6.01 -12.56 -11.73
N GLU A 49 5.43 -13.24 -12.72
CA GLU A 49 5.76 -13.16 -14.14
C GLU A 49 5.21 -11.89 -14.81
N ALA A 50 4.32 -11.16 -14.14
CA ALA A 50 3.81 -9.90 -14.68
C ALA A 50 4.97 -8.88 -14.79
N PRO A 51 5.13 -8.17 -15.92
CA PRO A 51 6.35 -7.40 -16.21
C PRO A 51 6.81 -6.43 -15.13
N ILE A 52 5.86 -5.82 -14.42
CA ILE A 52 6.14 -4.86 -13.34
C ILE A 52 6.59 -5.60 -12.07
N ASN A 53 5.95 -6.72 -11.73
CA ASN A 53 6.31 -7.49 -10.55
C ASN A 53 7.65 -8.20 -10.73
N ASP A 54 7.90 -8.76 -11.92
CA ASP A 54 9.18 -9.38 -12.29
C ASP A 54 10.34 -8.39 -12.13
N THR A 55 10.15 -7.14 -12.58
CA THR A 55 11.15 -6.09 -12.39
C THR A 55 11.46 -5.85 -10.91
N ILE A 56 10.43 -5.74 -10.05
CA ILE A 56 10.63 -5.50 -8.63
C ILE A 56 11.30 -6.70 -7.94
N VAL A 57 10.88 -7.92 -8.24
CA VAL A 57 11.49 -9.16 -7.75
C VAL A 57 12.98 -9.19 -8.13
N ARG A 58 13.31 -8.90 -9.40
CA ARG A 58 14.69 -8.86 -9.87
C ARG A 58 15.52 -7.77 -9.18
N LEU A 59 15.00 -6.56 -9.05
CA LEU A 59 15.71 -5.44 -8.41
C LEU A 59 15.95 -5.63 -6.91
N THR A 60 15.13 -6.48 -6.27
CA THR A 60 15.24 -6.82 -4.85
C THR A 60 15.94 -8.15 -4.61
N ASN A 61 16.43 -8.83 -5.66
CA ASN A 61 16.97 -10.19 -5.58
C ASN A 61 16.01 -11.19 -4.90
N ASP A 62 14.70 -11.02 -5.11
CA ASP A 62 13.61 -11.75 -4.43
C ASP A 62 13.65 -11.67 -2.90
N ASP A 63 14.37 -10.70 -2.32
CA ASP A 63 14.37 -10.39 -0.88
C ASP A 63 13.12 -9.59 -0.50
N LEU A 64 11.96 -10.20 -0.71
CA LEU A 64 10.65 -9.64 -0.45
C LEU A 64 10.01 -10.32 0.76
N TYR A 65 9.57 -9.51 1.73
CA TYR A 65 8.80 -9.98 2.86
C TYR A 65 7.33 -10.13 2.50
N TYR A 66 6.80 -11.35 2.58
CA TYR A 66 5.38 -11.61 2.39
C TYR A 66 4.62 -11.39 3.69
N ILE A 67 3.65 -10.46 3.64
CA ILE A 67 2.80 -10.14 4.78
C ILE A 67 1.33 -10.43 4.45
N GLU A 68 0.63 -11.10 5.35
CA GLU A 68 -0.83 -11.17 5.29
C GLU A 68 -1.38 -9.80 5.69
N ARG A 69 -1.75 -8.99 4.68
CA ARG A 69 -2.15 -7.61 4.90
C ARG A 69 -3.52 -7.55 5.59
N ARG A 70 -3.53 -7.18 6.87
CA ARG A 70 -4.76 -6.85 7.62
C ARG A 70 -4.76 -5.37 7.95
N LEU A 71 -5.64 -4.61 7.31
CA LEU A 71 -5.77 -3.18 7.56
C LEU A 71 -6.89 -2.91 8.54
N PHE A 72 -6.53 -2.24 9.63
CA PHE A 72 -7.47 -1.74 10.61
C PHE A 72 -7.23 -0.26 10.86
N THR A 73 -8.31 0.51 10.94
CA THR A 73 -8.29 1.90 11.37
C THR A 73 -8.87 1.97 12.77
N TYR A 74 -8.14 2.58 13.70
CA TYR A 74 -8.65 2.86 15.03
C TYR A 74 -9.39 4.19 15.01
N VAL A 75 -10.64 4.18 15.46
CA VAL A 75 -11.47 5.36 15.65
C VAL A 75 -11.55 5.62 17.13
N GLU A 76 -10.93 6.72 17.56
CA GLU A 76 -10.73 7.05 18.98
C GLU A 76 -12.04 7.35 19.73
N PRO A 77 -13.00 8.14 19.18
CA PRO A 77 -14.30 8.34 19.82
C PRO A 77 -15.07 7.04 20.09
N ASP A 78 -14.94 6.07 19.18
CA ASP A 78 -15.60 4.77 19.28
C ASP A 78 -14.83 3.79 20.18
N ASN A 79 -13.59 4.14 20.53
CA ASN A 79 -12.60 3.28 21.19
C ASN A 79 -12.52 1.90 20.53
N ARG A 80 -12.49 1.86 19.19
CA ARG A 80 -12.63 0.61 18.43
C ARG A 80 -11.84 0.63 17.12
N LYS A 81 -11.49 -0.57 16.66
CA LYS A 81 -10.85 -0.80 15.36
C LYS A 81 -11.88 -1.30 14.36
N TYR A 82 -11.87 -0.73 13.16
CA TYR A 82 -12.64 -1.19 12.01
C TYR A 82 -11.70 -1.65 10.91
N ARG A 83 -12.14 -2.60 10.07
CA ARG A 83 -11.37 -2.97 8.87
C ARG A 83 -11.30 -1.81 7.89
N TYR A 84 -10.25 -1.79 7.07
CA TYR A 84 -10.17 -0.95 5.89
C TYR A 84 -9.84 -1.77 4.62
N PRO A 85 -10.64 -1.65 3.55
CA PRO A 85 -11.89 -0.89 3.47
C PRO A 85 -12.97 -1.41 4.45
N VAL A 86 -13.89 -0.52 4.81
CA VAL A 86 -14.97 -0.82 5.77
C VAL A 86 -15.88 -1.90 5.19
N HIS A 87 -16.16 -2.93 5.98
CA HIS A 87 -17.11 -3.99 5.63
C HIS A 87 -18.47 -3.76 6.30
N TYR A 88 -19.54 -4.34 5.78
CA TYR A 88 -20.88 -4.29 6.40
C TYR A 88 -20.91 -4.85 7.84
N ARG A 89 -19.96 -5.72 8.19
CA ARG A 89 -19.79 -6.22 9.56
C ARG A 89 -19.16 -5.18 10.49
N ASP A 90 -18.36 -4.28 9.95
CA ASP A 90 -17.80 -3.16 10.68
C ASP A 90 -18.87 -2.09 10.91
N VAL A 91 -19.69 -1.78 9.88
CA VAL A 91 -20.83 -0.85 9.98
C VAL A 91 -21.81 -1.27 11.08
N ALA A 92 -22.08 -2.57 11.23
CA ALA A 92 -22.97 -3.08 12.28
C ALA A 92 -22.50 -2.74 13.70
N LEU A 93 -21.22 -2.39 13.88
CA LEU A 93 -20.61 -2.06 15.17
C LEU A 93 -20.41 -0.55 15.38
N MET A 94 -20.70 0.27 14.36
CA MET A 94 -20.51 1.73 14.42
C MET A 94 -21.68 2.42 15.14
N PRO A 95 -21.44 3.49 15.91
CA PRO A 95 -22.50 4.28 16.53
C PRO A 95 -23.51 4.84 15.51
N GLU A 96 -23.04 5.24 14.34
CA GLU A 96 -23.84 5.85 13.27
C GLU A 96 -24.47 4.82 12.32
N ARG A 97 -24.45 3.52 12.67
CA ARG A 97 -24.99 2.41 11.87
C ARG A 97 -26.31 2.75 11.19
N GLU A 98 -27.29 3.27 11.94
CA GLU A 98 -28.63 3.53 11.42
C GLU A 98 -28.64 4.63 10.35
N GLN A 99 -27.82 5.66 10.53
CA GLN A 99 -27.64 6.72 9.54
C GLN A 99 -26.97 6.14 8.28
N ILE A 100 -25.88 5.41 8.44
CA ILE A 100 -25.13 4.82 7.32
C ILE A 100 -26.03 3.86 6.53
N GLU A 101 -26.77 2.98 7.20
CA GLU A 101 -27.70 2.05 6.55
C GLU A 101 -28.83 2.78 5.81
N ARG A 102 -29.31 3.91 6.33
CA ARG A 102 -30.31 4.75 5.64
C ARG A 102 -29.73 5.37 4.36
N GLU A 103 -28.58 6.01 4.47
CA GLU A 103 -27.90 6.63 3.32
C GLU A 103 -27.54 5.60 2.25
N LEU A 104 -27.10 4.40 2.65
CA LEU A 104 -26.84 3.30 1.73
C LEU A 104 -28.10 2.84 1.00
N ARG A 105 -29.28 2.83 1.64
CA ARG A 105 -30.54 2.49 0.97
C ARG A 105 -30.96 3.57 -0.04
N GLU A 106 -30.81 4.84 0.33
CA GLU A 106 -31.20 5.98 -0.49
C GLU A 106 -30.30 6.17 -1.71
N ASN A 107 -28.99 5.99 -1.53
CA ASN A 107 -27.97 6.27 -2.54
C ASN A 107 -27.43 5.02 -3.24
N ARG A 108 -28.07 3.85 -3.05
CA ARG A 108 -27.60 2.62 -3.67
C ARG A 108 -27.70 2.71 -5.18
N ASP A 109 -26.56 2.83 -5.85
CA ASP A 109 -26.51 2.65 -7.28
C ASP A 109 -26.73 1.17 -7.62
N GLN A 110 -27.84 0.87 -8.28
CA GLN A 110 -28.19 -0.49 -8.70
C GLN A 110 -27.25 -1.02 -9.80
N GLN A 111 -26.47 -0.16 -10.46
CA GLN A 111 -25.53 -0.53 -11.51
C GLN A 111 -24.13 -0.85 -10.97
N LEU A 112 -23.80 -0.37 -9.76
CA LEU A 112 -22.57 -0.74 -9.07
C LEU A 112 -22.69 -2.17 -8.51
N LYS A 113 -22.29 -3.15 -9.34
CA LYS A 113 -22.05 -4.52 -8.87
C LYS A 113 -20.77 -4.55 -8.05
N LEU A 114 -20.92 -4.70 -6.73
CA LEU A 114 -19.86 -5.21 -5.85
C LEU A 114 -19.69 -6.72 -6.08
#